data_AF-A0A4Q4V6A4-F1
#
_entry.id   AF-A0A4Q4V6A4-F1
#
_cell.length_a   1.000
_cell.length_b   1.000
_cell.length_c   1.000
_cell.angle_alpha   90.00
_cell.angle_beta   90.00
_cell.angle_gamma   90.00
#
_symmetry.space_group_name_H-M   'P 1'
#
loop_
_entity.id
_entity.type
_entity.pdbx_description
1 polymer ?
#
loop_
_entity_poly.entity_id
_entity_poly.type
_entity_poly.pdbx_seq_one_letter_code
_entity_poly.pdbx_strand_id
1 'polypeptide(L)'
;MADVESSELSSLSSLSPAPSEDEGDVELKQDKGILKFFHKLPKGTKPKAPEREPSPPAPKRPPSPPHDYVLADNPDIAFSVMFRSRFNDAFPKSVANFGPQELERDVTESVPGQRVEQFLCAVLGLLLNRKQDVKYDAIATPAPPSNIYKFSC
;
A
#
# COMPACT_ATOMS: atom_id res chain seq x y z
N MET A 1 -9.38 13.24 47.32
CA MET A 1 -8.03 12.76 47.68
C MET A 1 -7.79 11.48 46.91
N ALA A 2 -6.80 11.49 46.00
CA ALA A 2 -6.15 10.36 45.33
C ALA A 2 -7.03 9.44 44.45
N ASP A 3 -6.63 8.95 43.29
CA ASP A 3 -5.47 9.19 42.41
C ASP A 3 -5.91 8.69 41.02
N VAL A 4 -5.45 9.36 39.97
CA VAL A 4 -5.85 9.09 38.59
C VAL A 4 -4.97 7.98 38.01
N GLU A 5 -5.61 6.99 37.39
CA GLU A 5 -5.00 5.84 36.73
C GLU A 5 -4.16 6.28 35.50
N SER A 6 -2.96 6.81 35.75
CA SER A 6 -2.01 7.33 34.73
C SER A 6 -0.88 6.35 34.37
N SER A 7 -1.00 5.05 34.66
CA SER A 7 0.13 4.10 34.52
C SER A 7 0.12 3.16 33.31
N GLU A 8 -0.82 3.27 32.36
CA GLU A 8 -0.90 2.34 31.20
C GLU A 8 -0.46 2.96 29.85
N LEU A 9 0.22 4.11 29.83
CA LEU A 9 0.71 4.73 28.57
C LEU A 9 2.24 4.83 28.45
N SER A 10 3.03 4.27 29.38
CA SER A 10 4.51 4.29 29.27
C SER A 10 5.12 3.18 28.40
N SER A 11 4.32 2.31 27.77
CA SER A 11 4.85 1.14 27.03
C SER A 11 5.16 1.37 25.55
N LEU A 12 5.07 2.60 25.03
CA LEU A 12 5.46 2.91 23.63
C LEU A 12 6.85 3.53 23.48
N SER A 13 7.61 3.71 24.57
CA SER A 13 9.02 4.11 24.51
C SER A 13 9.96 2.90 24.58
N SER A 14 9.81 2.00 23.60
CA SER A 14 10.82 0.95 23.36
C SER A 14 11.04 0.77 21.85
N LEU A 15 11.18 1.89 21.14
CA LEU A 15 11.90 1.88 19.88
C LEU A 15 13.38 1.70 20.20
N SER A 16 14.02 0.69 19.58
CA SER A 16 15.45 0.42 19.77
C SER A 16 16.30 1.68 19.59
N PRO A 17 17.38 1.84 20.36
CA PRO A 17 18.36 2.89 20.06
C PRO A 17 18.87 2.74 18.63
N ALA A 18 19.15 3.87 17.99
CA ALA A 18 19.90 3.86 16.74
C ALA A 18 21.22 3.10 16.96
N PRO A 19 21.66 2.24 16.03
CA PRO A 19 22.96 1.61 16.13
C PRO A 19 24.01 2.72 16.27
N SER A 20 24.93 2.55 17.23
CA SER A 20 26.06 3.46 17.39
C SER A 20 26.85 3.53 16.08
N GLU A 21 27.16 4.74 15.64
CA GLU A 21 28.09 5.02 14.55
C GLU A 21 29.51 4.66 15.00
N ASP A 22 29.82 3.36 15.01
CA ASP A 22 31.20 2.87 15.05
C ASP A 22 31.68 2.74 13.61
N GLU A 23 32.52 3.68 13.20
CA GLU A 23 33.29 3.66 11.96
C GLU A 23 34.37 2.56 12.08
N GLY A 24 33.94 1.30 11.97
CA GLY A 24 34.79 0.13 12.18
C GLY A 24 34.50 -0.99 11.19
N ASP A 25 35.06 -0.86 9.98
CA ASP A 25 35.35 -1.92 9.01
C ASP A 25 34.23 -2.95 8.74
N VAL A 26 33.29 -2.60 7.86
CA VAL A 26 32.44 -3.61 7.22
C VAL A 26 33.29 -4.36 6.20
N GLU A 27 33.77 -5.54 6.59
CA GLU A 27 34.48 -6.45 5.69
C GLU A 27 33.50 -7.01 4.64
N LEU A 28 33.30 -6.23 3.57
CA LEU A 28 32.51 -6.61 2.41
C LEU A 28 33.20 -7.75 1.67
N LYS A 29 32.80 -8.99 1.95
CA LYS A 29 33.16 -10.14 1.13
C LYS A 29 32.76 -9.84 -0.32
N GLN A 30 33.76 -9.81 -1.20
CA GLN A 30 33.62 -9.40 -2.59
C GLN A 30 32.89 -10.46 -3.41
N ASP A 31 31.57 -10.51 -3.26
CA ASP A 31 30.71 -11.24 -4.18
C ASP A 31 30.71 -10.49 -5.52
N LYS A 32 31.14 -11.20 -6.55
CA LYS A 32 31.63 -10.72 -7.86
C LYS A 32 30.52 -10.17 -8.76
N GLY A 33 29.67 -9.30 -8.23
CA GLY A 33 28.57 -8.65 -8.94
C GLY A 33 29.02 -7.34 -9.57
N ILE A 34 28.96 -6.25 -8.82
CA ILE A 34 29.12 -4.90 -9.37
C ILE A 34 30.56 -4.37 -9.32
N LEU A 35 31.42 -5.01 -8.51
CA LEU A 35 32.84 -4.65 -8.31
C LEU A 35 33.72 -4.77 -9.57
N LYS A 36 33.23 -5.41 -10.63
CA LYS A 36 33.94 -5.56 -11.93
C LYS A 36 33.79 -4.34 -12.84
N PHE A 37 32.85 -3.44 -12.56
CA PHE A 37 32.68 -2.19 -13.30
C PHE A 37 33.47 -1.02 -12.68
N PHE A 38 34.00 -1.21 -11.46
CA PHE A 38 34.87 -0.22 -10.83
C PHE A 38 36.30 -0.41 -11.29
N HIS A 39 36.79 0.52 -12.12
CA HIS A 39 38.20 0.59 -12.47
C HIS A 39 39.01 0.86 -11.19
N LYS A 40 39.82 -0.11 -10.77
CA LYS A 40 40.72 0.06 -9.63
C LYS A 40 41.76 1.13 -10.00
N LEU A 41 41.70 2.29 -9.36
CA LEU A 41 42.75 3.30 -9.49
C LEU A 41 44.09 2.71 -9.00
N PRO A 42 45.23 3.04 -9.65
CA PRO A 42 46.53 2.56 -9.24
C PRO A 42 46.83 2.96 -7.78
N LYS A 43 47.33 2.00 -7.00
CA LYS A 43 47.70 2.21 -5.59
C LYS A 43 48.81 3.25 -5.51
N GLY A 44 48.47 4.47 -5.10
CA GLY A 44 49.42 5.57 -4.88
C GLY A 44 48.88 6.94 -5.26
N THR A 45 47.88 7.03 -6.14
CA THR A 45 47.17 8.27 -6.42
C THR A 45 46.00 8.41 -5.46
N LYS A 46 46.22 9.10 -4.34
CA LYS A 46 45.11 9.72 -3.61
C LYS A 46 44.41 10.64 -4.63
N PRO A 47 43.14 10.42 -5.00
CA PRO A 47 42.41 11.46 -5.71
C PRO A 47 42.44 12.66 -4.77
N LYS A 48 43.11 13.74 -5.18
CA LYS A 48 42.94 15.03 -4.53
C LYS A 48 41.45 15.28 -4.63
N ALA A 49 40.72 15.07 -3.54
CA ALA A 49 39.34 15.48 -3.45
C ALA A 49 39.37 16.93 -3.94
N PRO A 50 38.66 17.28 -5.03
CA PRO A 50 38.49 18.70 -5.34
C PRO A 50 37.94 19.28 -4.05
N GLU A 51 38.66 20.27 -3.53
CA GLU A 51 38.29 21.02 -2.35
C GLU A 51 36.85 21.45 -2.59
N ARG A 52 35.89 20.71 -2.03
CA ARG A 52 34.47 21.01 -2.22
C ARG A 52 34.29 22.25 -1.38
N GLU A 53 34.43 23.40 -2.01
CA GLU A 53 33.89 24.63 -1.47
C GLU A 53 32.47 24.30 -0.98
N PRO A 54 32.13 24.64 0.28
CA PRO A 54 30.87 24.24 0.87
C PRO A 54 29.75 24.74 -0.06
N SER A 55 29.09 23.81 -0.74
CA SER A 55 27.95 24.12 -1.58
C SER A 55 26.95 24.88 -0.71
N PRO A 56 26.41 26.02 -1.17
CA PRO A 56 25.45 26.77 -0.38
C PRO A 56 24.34 25.85 0.13
N PRO A 57 23.86 26.03 1.37
CA PRO A 57 22.82 25.18 1.94
C PRO A 57 21.65 25.06 0.96
N ALA A 58 21.20 23.83 0.71
CA ALA A 58 20.06 23.60 -0.17
C ALA A 58 18.91 24.52 0.28
N PRO A 59 18.35 25.34 -0.63
CA PRO A 59 17.28 26.25 -0.27
C PRO A 59 16.18 25.49 0.45
N LYS A 60 15.83 25.94 1.66
CA LYS A 60 14.71 25.36 2.40
C LYS A 60 13.48 25.52 1.51
N ARG A 61 12.91 24.40 1.08
CA ARG A 61 11.66 24.38 0.33
C ARG A 61 10.60 25.11 1.19
N PRO A 62 9.79 26.01 0.60
CA PRO A 62 8.64 26.52 1.34
C PRO A 62 7.78 25.33 1.80
N PRO A 63 7.10 25.44 2.95
CA PRO A 63 6.23 24.37 3.42
C PRO A 63 5.23 24.01 2.32
N SER A 64 4.91 22.73 2.20
CA SER A 64 3.86 22.28 1.29
C SER A 64 2.55 23.01 1.62
N PRO A 65 1.73 23.36 0.61
CA PRO A 65 0.40 23.90 0.84
C PRO A 65 -0.39 23.03 1.84
N PRO A 66 -1.33 23.62 2.60
CA PRO A 66 -2.24 22.85 3.43
C PRO A 66 -2.91 21.75 2.60
N HIS A 67 -2.90 20.52 3.12
CA HIS A 67 -3.46 19.37 2.42
C HIS A 67 -4.98 19.36 2.61
N ASP A 68 -5.71 19.40 1.51
CA ASP A 68 -7.16 19.23 1.51
C ASP A 68 -7.49 17.74 1.52
N TYR A 69 -8.35 17.32 2.44
CA TYR A 69 -8.80 15.93 2.50
C TYR A 69 -9.57 15.56 1.23
N VAL A 70 -9.02 14.62 0.49
CA VAL A 70 -9.58 14.03 -0.72
C VAL A 70 -9.88 12.55 -0.49
N LEU A 71 -10.70 11.95 -1.37
CA LEU A 71 -11.00 10.51 -1.28
C LEU A 71 -9.75 9.63 -1.28
N ALA A 72 -8.67 10.05 -1.95
CA ALA A 72 -7.39 9.36 -1.96
C ALA A 72 -6.72 9.26 -0.57
N ASP A 73 -7.11 10.11 0.39
CA ASP A 73 -6.61 10.04 1.77
C ASP A 73 -7.35 9.03 2.63
N ASN A 74 -8.44 8.45 2.11
CA ASN A 74 -9.22 7.49 2.88
C ASN A 74 -8.41 6.19 3.08
N PRO A 75 -8.03 5.84 4.32
CA PRO A 75 -7.25 4.63 4.58
C PRO A 75 -8.00 3.34 4.21
N ASP A 76 -9.33 3.37 4.11
CA ASP A 76 -10.16 2.22 3.75
C ASP A 76 -9.91 1.74 2.32
N ILE A 77 -9.53 2.66 1.42
CA ILE A 77 -9.15 2.33 0.03
C ILE A 77 -7.85 1.52 0.05
N ALA A 78 -6.85 1.99 0.80
CA ALA A 78 -5.59 1.28 0.97
C ALA A 78 -5.79 -0.08 1.63
N PHE A 79 -6.62 -0.15 2.68
CA PHE A 79 -6.95 -1.40 3.35
C PHE A 79 -7.60 -2.40 2.39
N SER A 80 -8.58 -1.97 1.60
CA SER A 80 -9.31 -2.84 0.66
C SER A 80 -8.38 -3.42 -0.41
N VAL A 81 -7.50 -2.59 -0.98
CA VAL A 81 -6.50 -3.02 -1.98
C VAL A 81 -5.49 -4.00 -1.36
N MET A 82 -4.98 -3.69 -0.17
CA MET A 82 -4.05 -4.58 0.54
C MET A 82 -4.70 -5.91 0.91
N PHE A 83 -5.93 -5.88 1.44
CA PHE A 83 -6.70 -7.07 1.76
C PHE A 83 -6.88 -7.96 0.53
N ARG A 84 -7.31 -7.36 -0.59
CA ARG A 84 -7.44 -8.08 -1.85
C ARG A 84 -6.15 -8.74 -2.29
N SER A 85 -5.02 -8.03 -2.21
CA SER A 85 -3.71 -8.56 -2.60
C SER A 85 -3.22 -9.67 -1.67
N ARG A 86 -3.39 -9.51 -0.35
CA ARG A 86 -2.92 -10.46 0.66
C ARG A 86 -3.69 -11.77 0.65
N PHE A 87 -4.99 -11.71 0.38
CA PHE A 87 -5.89 -12.87 0.41
C PHE A 87 -6.31 -13.32 -0.98
N ASN A 88 -5.47 -13.10 -2.01
CA ASN A 88 -5.79 -13.42 -3.40
C ASN A 88 -6.30 -14.87 -3.59
N ASP A 89 -5.73 -15.83 -2.85
CA ASP A 89 -6.10 -17.25 -2.94
C ASP A 89 -7.49 -17.58 -2.34
N ALA A 90 -8.03 -16.69 -1.49
CA ALA A 90 -9.38 -16.83 -0.94
C ALA A 90 -10.48 -16.35 -1.91
N PHE A 91 -10.09 -15.67 -3.00
CA PHE A 91 -11.02 -15.13 -3.98
C PHE A 91 -11.08 -15.99 -5.26
N PRO A 92 -12.22 -15.98 -5.98
CA PRO A 92 -12.31 -16.56 -7.31
C PRO A 92 -11.33 -15.88 -8.28
N LYS A 93 -10.72 -16.67 -9.18
CA LYS A 93 -9.80 -16.17 -10.21
C LYS A 93 -10.44 -15.21 -11.22
N SER A 94 -11.78 -15.19 -11.29
CA SER A 94 -12.56 -14.29 -12.13
C SER A 94 -12.54 -12.84 -11.63
N VAL A 95 -12.36 -12.64 -10.32
CA VAL A 95 -12.30 -11.29 -9.76
C VAL A 95 -10.93 -10.70 -10.09
N ALA A 96 -10.90 -9.51 -10.67
CA ALA A 96 -9.65 -8.85 -11.04
C ALA A 96 -8.95 -8.21 -9.81
N ASN A 97 -7.63 -8.07 -9.90
CA ASN A 97 -6.89 -7.21 -8.99
C ASN A 97 -7.02 -5.74 -9.44
N PHE A 98 -6.91 -4.83 -8.49
CA PHE A 98 -7.02 -3.39 -8.69
C PHE A 98 -6.10 -2.64 -7.73
N GLY A 99 -5.67 -1.45 -8.15
CA GLY A 99 -4.96 -0.52 -7.31
C GLY A 99 -5.91 0.47 -6.62
N PRO A 100 -5.36 1.40 -5.82
CA PRO A 100 -6.15 2.41 -5.12
C PRO A 100 -6.89 3.32 -6.10
N GLN A 101 -6.25 3.67 -7.22
CA GLN A 101 -6.80 4.62 -8.18
C GLN A 101 -7.94 4.04 -9.01
N GLU A 102 -7.91 2.75 -9.32
CA GLU A 102 -9.05 2.05 -9.92
C GLU A 102 -10.20 1.93 -8.93
N LEU A 103 -9.90 1.60 -7.67
CA LEU A 103 -10.91 1.49 -6.62
C LEU A 103 -11.61 2.84 -6.40
N GLU A 104 -10.86 3.94 -6.32
CA GLU A 104 -11.41 5.30 -6.21
C GLU A 104 -12.39 5.62 -7.33
N ARG A 105 -12.02 5.33 -8.58
CA ARG A 105 -12.90 5.58 -9.74
C ARG A 105 -14.17 4.74 -9.67
N ASP A 106 -14.02 3.45 -9.40
CA ASP A 106 -15.12 2.49 -9.39
C ASP A 106 -16.09 2.71 -8.20
N VAL A 107 -15.75 3.52 -7.19
CA VAL A 107 -16.64 3.88 -6.05
C VAL A 107 -17.15 5.32 -6.05
N THR A 108 -16.64 6.18 -6.94
CA THR A 108 -17.04 7.61 -6.98
C THR A 108 -18.40 7.81 -7.61
N GLU A 109 -18.79 6.94 -8.56
CA GLU A 109 -20.07 7.01 -9.24
C GLU A 109 -21.22 6.47 -8.37
N SER A 110 -22.46 6.85 -8.69
CA SER A 110 -23.64 6.38 -7.96
C SER A 110 -23.87 4.87 -8.12
N VAL A 111 -23.46 4.32 -9.26
CA VAL A 111 -23.44 2.89 -9.53
C VAL A 111 -21.99 2.43 -9.41
N PRO A 112 -21.67 1.46 -8.54
CA PRO A 112 -20.31 0.97 -8.42
C PRO A 112 -19.84 0.33 -9.73
N GLY A 113 -18.56 0.52 -10.05
CA GLY A 113 -17.94 -0.11 -11.20
C GLY A 113 -18.00 -1.63 -11.10
N GLN A 114 -18.15 -2.30 -12.26
CA GLN A 114 -18.31 -3.76 -12.36
C GLN A 114 -17.27 -4.56 -11.56
N ARG A 115 -16.04 -4.06 -11.47
CA ARG A 115 -14.95 -4.70 -10.72
C ARG A 115 -15.18 -4.67 -9.22
N VAL A 116 -15.63 -3.53 -8.69
CA VAL A 116 -15.93 -3.36 -7.27
C VAL A 116 -17.16 -4.17 -6.90
N GLU A 117 -18.16 -4.23 -7.77
CA GLU A 117 -19.33 -5.11 -7.58
C GLU A 117 -18.91 -6.58 -7.44
N GLN A 118 -18.08 -7.07 -8.36
CA GLN A 118 -17.56 -8.45 -8.30
C GLN A 118 -16.73 -8.71 -7.04
N PHE A 119 -15.91 -7.74 -6.64
CA PHE A 119 -15.13 -7.82 -5.41
C PHE A 119 -16.04 -7.87 -4.18
N LEU A 120 -17.04 -6.99 -4.10
CA LEU A 120 -18.01 -6.96 -3.01
C LEU A 120 -18.80 -8.27 -2.93
N CYS A 121 -19.30 -8.78 -4.05
CA CYS A 121 -19.96 -10.09 -4.12
C CYS A 121 -19.06 -11.22 -3.61
N ALA A 122 -17.76 -11.20 -3.94
CA ALA A 122 -16.82 -12.20 -3.47
C ALA A 122 -16.50 -12.05 -1.97
N VAL A 123 -16.39 -10.83 -1.44
CA VAL A 123 -16.26 -10.56 0.00
C VAL A 123 -17.50 -11.03 0.75
N LEU A 124 -18.70 -10.76 0.24
CA LEU A 124 -19.94 -11.26 0.82
C LEU A 124 -20.01 -12.79 0.77
N GLY A 125 -19.60 -13.41 -0.34
CA GLY A 125 -19.50 -14.87 -0.43
C GLY A 125 -18.54 -15.47 0.60
N LEU A 126 -17.41 -14.79 0.83
CA LEU A 126 -16.41 -15.19 1.84
C LEU A 126 -16.96 -15.05 3.28
N LEU A 127 -17.56 -13.90 3.61
CA LEU A 127 -18.05 -13.59 4.97
C LEU A 127 -19.28 -14.41 5.34
N LEU A 128 -20.18 -14.62 4.38
CA LEU A 128 -21.46 -15.29 4.65
C LEU A 128 -21.32 -16.81 4.69
N ASN A 129 -20.20 -17.38 4.23
CA ASN A 129 -19.88 -18.82 4.24
C ASN A 129 -21.09 -19.72 3.92
N ARG A 130 -21.93 -19.31 2.96
CA ARG A 130 -23.06 -20.10 2.49
C ARG A 130 -22.58 -20.90 1.29
N LYS A 131 -22.57 -22.22 1.40
CA LYS A 131 -22.59 -23.13 0.22
C LYS A 131 -23.89 -23.02 -0.60
N GLN A 132 -24.65 -21.93 -0.45
CA GLN A 132 -25.91 -21.67 -1.12
C GLN A 132 -25.94 -20.23 -1.59
N ASP A 133 -26.35 -20.05 -2.83
CA ASP A 133 -26.51 -18.76 -3.48
C ASP A 133 -27.38 -17.80 -2.64
N VAL A 134 -27.04 -16.51 -2.70
CA VAL A 134 -27.89 -15.45 -2.17
C VAL A 134 -29.22 -15.52 -2.90
N LYS A 135 -30.26 -15.98 -2.21
CA LYS A 135 -31.62 -15.93 -2.71
C LYS A 135 -32.01 -14.46 -2.76
N TYR A 136 -31.97 -13.89 -3.95
CA TYR A 136 -32.74 -12.70 -4.21
C TYR A 136 -34.19 -13.15 -4.20
N ASP A 137 -34.89 -12.88 -3.09
CA ASP A 137 -36.34 -12.88 -3.13
C ASP A 137 -36.68 -11.83 -4.16
N ALA A 138 -37.06 -12.29 -5.35
CA ALA A 138 -37.49 -11.45 -6.44
C ALA A 138 -38.71 -10.68 -5.92
N ILE A 139 -38.47 -9.47 -5.40
CA ILE A 139 -39.50 -8.45 -5.36
C ILE A 139 -39.95 -8.35 -6.80
N ALA A 140 -41.17 -8.82 -7.03
CA ALA A 140 -41.79 -8.97 -8.33
C ALA A 140 -41.68 -7.67 -9.11
N THR A 141 -40.62 -7.57 -9.91
CA THR A 141 -40.47 -6.55 -10.93
C THR A 141 -40.83 -7.25 -12.23
N PRO A 142 -41.85 -6.77 -12.96
CA PRO A 142 -42.25 -7.39 -14.22
C PRO A 142 -41.06 -7.40 -15.18
N ALA A 143 -40.82 -8.56 -15.77
CA ALA A 143 -39.65 -8.87 -16.58
C ALA A 143 -39.39 -7.83 -17.69
N PRO A 144 -38.16 -7.30 -17.82
CA PRO A 144 -37.75 -6.66 -19.07
C PRO A 144 -37.61 -7.71 -20.17
N PRO A 145 -37.90 -7.35 -21.45
CA PRO A 145 -37.94 -8.29 -22.56
C PRO A 145 -36.59 -8.98 -22.76
N SER A 146 -36.70 -10.26 -23.10
CA SER A 146 -35.63 -11.23 -23.29
C SER A 146 -34.64 -10.82 -24.39
N ASN A 147 -33.70 -9.95 -24.07
CA ASN A 147 -32.39 -9.92 -24.69
C ASN A 147 -31.48 -8.99 -23.88
N ILE A 148 -30.22 -9.38 -23.72
CA ILE A 148 -29.17 -8.65 -22.97
C ILE A 148 -29.44 -8.80 -21.45
N TYR A 149 -28.78 -9.64 -20.65
CA TYR A 149 -27.35 -9.84 -20.49
C TYR A 149 -27.10 -11.30 -20.07
N LYS A 150 -26.21 -11.97 -20.78
CA LYS A 150 -25.66 -13.25 -20.35
C LYS A 150 -24.53 -12.95 -19.36
N PHE A 151 -24.85 -12.73 -18.09
CA PHE A 151 -23.84 -12.76 -17.03
C PHE A 151 -23.62 -14.21 -16.62
N SER A 152 -22.60 -14.82 -17.20
CA SER A 152 -21.99 -16.03 -16.66
C SER A 152 -21.02 -15.59 -15.57
N CYS A 153 -21.22 -16.09 -14.35
CA CYS A 153 -20.09 -16.31 -13.44
C CYS A 153 -19.11 -17.32 -14.06
#